data_AF-A0A3D4QXM1-F1
#
_entry.id   AF-A0A3D4QXM1-F1
#
_cell.length_a   1.000
_cell.length_b   1.000
_cell.length_c   1.000
_cell.angle_alpha   90.00
_cell.angle_beta   90.00
_cell.angle_gamma   90.00
#
_symmetry.space_group_name_H-M   'P 1'
#
loop_
_entity.id
_entity.type
_entity.pdbx_description
1 polymer ?
#
loop_
_entity_poly.entity_id
_entity_poly.type
_entity_poly.pdbx_seq_one_letter_code
_entity_poly.pdbx_strand_id
1 'polypeptide(L)'
;LIDTASMIGVQDSRRITGEYEVTMDDLLNCKEFEDAISLGCYPVDLHNPMGRGFDMRHIKQLGQAYGVPYRSIVPLKVEHLLVAGRCISSDIYAESALRIASNCM
;
A
#
# COMPACT_ATOMS: atom_id res chain seq x y z
N LEU A 1 -11.21 -9.76 -21.12
CA LEU A 1 -10.87 -9.90 -19.69
C LEU A 1 -9.64 -10.81 -19.62
N ILE A 2 -8.45 -10.25 -19.39
CA ILE A 2 -7.20 -11.04 -19.27
C ILE A 2 -7.09 -11.44 -17.81
N ASP A 3 -7.53 -12.67 -17.53
CA ASP A 3 -7.32 -13.42 -16.29
C ASP A 3 -8.00 -12.88 -15.01
N THR A 4 -8.79 -13.74 -14.38
CA THR A 4 -9.29 -13.56 -13.01
C THR A 4 -8.69 -14.69 -12.19
N ALA A 5 -8.07 -14.37 -11.05
CA ALA A 5 -7.41 -15.37 -10.22
C ALA A 5 -8.34 -16.55 -9.93
N SER A 6 -7.91 -17.77 -10.25
CA SER A 6 -8.67 -19.01 -10.12
C SER A 6 -8.91 -19.44 -8.67
N MET A 7 -8.56 -18.59 -7.69
CA MET A 7 -8.58 -18.88 -6.26
C MET A 7 -9.32 -17.77 -5.50
N ILE A 8 -10.26 -18.17 -4.65
CA ILE A 8 -10.95 -17.25 -3.73
C ILE A 8 -9.95 -16.80 -2.64
N GLY A 9 -9.94 -15.50 -2.32
CA GLY A 9 -9.15 -14.95 -1.22
C GLY A 9 -7.79 -14.35 -1.57
N VAL A 10 -7.52 -14.05 -2.86
CA VAL A 10 -6.27 -13.41 -3.28
C VAL A 10 -6.21 -11.93 -2.84
N GLN A 11 -5.48 -11.66 -1.76
CA GLN A 11 -5.38 -10.32 -1.17
C GLN A 11 -4.33 -9.42 -1.82
N ASP A 12 -3.35 -9.98 -2.54
CA ASP A 12 -2.28 -9.23 -3.24
C ASP A 12 -2.25 -9.57 -4.74
N SER A 13 -1.90 -8.63 -5.60
CA SER A 13 -1.81 -8.81 -7.06
C SER A 13 -0.58 -8.11 -7.64
N ARG A 14 -0.69 -7.58 -8.86
CA ARG A 14 0.40 -6.82 -9.48
C ARG A 14 0.49 -5.42 -8.88
N ARG A 15 1.71 -4.98 -8.58
CA ARG A 15 2.08 -3.61 -8.23
C ARG A 15 2.99 -3.03 -9.31
N ILE A 16 2.98 -1.71 -9.47
CA ILE A 16 3.99 -1.03 -10.28
C ILE A 16 5.30 -0.90 -9.50
N THR A 17 6.40 -0.74 -10.22
CA THR A 17 7.61 -0.14 -9.66
C THR A 17 7.54 1.36 -9.91
N GLY A 18 7.25 2.12 -8.86
CA GLY A 18 7.15 3.57 -8.91
C GLY A 18 8.47 4.27 -8.58
N GLU A 19 8.48 5.59 -8.68
CA GLU A 19 9.62 6.44 -8.27
C GLU A 19 9.92 6.35 -6.76
N TYR A 20 8.96 5.89 -5.97
CA TYR A 20 9.14 5.55 -4.56
C TYR A 20 8.38 4.27 -4.22
N GLU A 21 8.96 3.41 -3.40
CA GLU A 21 8.29 2.24 -2.84
C GLU A 21 7.93 2.55 -1.38
N VAL A 22 6.63 2.60 -1.07
CA VAL A 22 6.19 2.80 0.32
C VAL A 22 6.48 1.56 1.14
N THR A 23 7.16 1.73 2.26
CA THR A 23 7.60 0.62 3.11
C THR A 23 6.78 0.50 4.38
N MET A 24 6.81 -0.67 5.01
CA MET A 24 6.22 -0.86 6.34
C MET A 24 6.76 0.15 7.35
N ASP A 25 8.06 0.46 7.29
CA ASP A 25 8.70 1.38 8.21
C ASP A 25 8.16 2.81 8.06
N ASP A 26 7.89 3.24 6.82
CA ASP A 26 7.24 4.52 6.56
C ASP A 26 5.86 4.59 7.26
N LEU A 27 5.09 3.50 7.22
CA LEU A 27 3.77 3.44 7.88
C LEU A 27 3.89 3.45 9.41
N LEU A 28 4.76 2.60 9.97
CA LEU A 28 4.93 2.45 11.41
C LEU A 28 5.52 3.71 12.05
N ASN A 29 6.33 4.46 11.30
CA ASN A 29 6.88 5.74 11.75
C ASN A 29 5.98 6.93 11.46
N CYS A 30 4.78 6.72 10.89
CA CYS A 30 3.86 7.79 10.49
C CYS A 30 4.57 8.85 9.65
N LYS A 31 5.35 8.40 8.65
CA LYS A 31 6.23 9.29 7.91
C LYS A 31 5.41 10.33 7.14
N GLU A 32 5.84 11.57 7.29
CA GLU A 32 5.35 12.69 6.51
C GLU A 32 6.18 12.82 5.24
N PHE A 33 5.50 13.11 4.14
CA PHE A 33 6.11 13.35 2.84
C PHE A 33 5.71 14.74 2.38
N GLU A 34 6.68 15.52 1.89
CA GLU A 34 6.41 16.85 1.32
C GLU A 34 5.44 16.76 0.13
N ASP A 35 5.51 15.66 -0.61
CA ASP A 35 4.67 15.36 -1.76
C ASP A 35 3.51 14.41 -1.42
N ALA A 36 3.05 14.37 -0.16
CA ALA A 36 1.92 13.54 0.23
C ALA A 36 0.62 13.96 -0.49
N ILE A 37 -0.05 12.99 -1.13
CA ILE A 37 -1.32 13.19 -1.84
C ILE A 37 -2.52 12.56 -1.13
N SER A 38 -2.27 11.66 -0.18
CA SER A 38 -3.30 11.14 0.72
C SER A 38 -2.70 10.77 2.08
N LEU A 39 -3.59 10.61 3.06
CA LEU A 39 -3.25 10.18 4.41
C LEU A 39 -3.95 8.86 4.70
N GLY A 40 -3.21 7.91 5.24
CA GLY A 40 -3.75 6.64 5.71
C GLY A 40 -3.51 6.46 7.21
N CYS A 41 -4.45 5.81 7.88
CA CYS A 41 -4.35 5.50 9.31
C CYS A 41 -4.62 4.01 9.61
N TYR A 42 -4.86 3.21 8.56
CA TYR A 42 -5.12 1.79 8.72
C TYR A 42 -3.84 1.07 9.13
N PRO A 43 -3.89 0.16 10.13
CA PRO A 43 -2.71 -0.59 10.54
C PRO A 43 -2.21 -1.53 9.43
N VAL A 44 -0.98 -1.99 9.56
CA VAL A 44 -0.47 -3.11 8.74
C VAL A 44 -1.24 -4.36 9.16
N ASP A 45 -1.87 -5.04 8.21
CA ASP A 45 -2.73 -6.21 8.42
C ASP A 45 -2.30 -7.35 7.50
N LEU A 46 -1.16 -7.97 7.84
CA LEU A 46 -0.57 -9.02 7.03
C LEU A 46 -1.16 -10.38 7.40
N HIS A 47 -1.88 -10.97 6.45
CA HIS A 47 -2.34 -12.35 6.56
C HIS A 47 -1.25 -13.31 6.12
N ASN A 48 -0.98 -14.35 6.91
CA ASN A 48 0.03 -15.34 6.58
C ASN A 48 -0.37 -16.11 5.29
N PRO A 49 0.39 -15.99 4.18
CA PRO A 49 0.04 -16.66 2.94
C PRO A 49 0.15 -18.19 3.02
N MET A 50 0.84 -18.74 4.04
CA MET A 50 1.06 -20.18 4.21
C MET A 50 0.09 -20.86 5.21
N GLY A 51 -0.87 -20.15 5.80
CA GLY A 51 -1.81 -20.80 6.71
C GLY A 51 -2.51 -19.87 7.70
N ARG A 52 -2.57 -20.28 8.98
CA ARG A 52 -3.30 -19.57 10.03
C ARG A 52 -2.42 -18.53 10.72
N GLY A 53 -2.95 -17.32 10.90
CA GLY A 53 -2.33 -16.23 11.66
C GLY A 53 -2.39 -14.91 10.90
N PHE A 54 -2.45 -13.80 11.64
CA PHE A 54 -2.36 -12.44 11.12
C PHE A 54 -1.32 -11.67 11.93
N ASP A 55 -0.50 -10.85 11.26
CA ASP A 55 0.42 -9.91 11.88
C ASP A 55 -0.18 -8.51 11.72
N MET A 56 -0.79 -8.04 12.81
CA MET A 56 -1.36 -6.70 12.87
C MET A 56 -0.43 -5.75 13.61
N ARG A 57 0.13 -4.77 12.90
CA ARG A 57 1.01 -3.76 13.47
C ARG A 57 0.36 -2.40 13.40
N HIS A 58 0.15 -1.82 14.56
CA HIS A 58 -0.46 -0.51 14.70
C HIS A 58 0.59 0.58 14.52
N ILE A 59 0.15 1.69 13.95
CA ILE A 59 0.90 2.95 13.97
C ILE A 59 1.08 3.45 15.41
N LYS A 60 2.14 4.24 15.66
CA LYS A 60 2.65 4.53 17.02
C LYS A 60 1.61 5.07 18.00
N GLN A 61 0.70 5.94 17.57
CA GLN A 61 -0.27 6.59 18.45
C GLN A 61 -1.63 6.80 17.77
N LEU A 62 -2.68 6.83 18.59
CA LEU A 62 -4.04 7.14 18.15
C LEU A 62 -4.09 8.57 17.59
N GLY A 63 -4.71 8.75 16.43
CA GLY A 63 -4.83 10.06 15.76
C GLY A 63 -3.65 10.43 14.85
N GLN A 64 -2.65 9.56 14.71
CA GLN A 64 -1.61 9.72 13.69
C GLN A 64 -2.06 9.11 12.35
N ALA A 65 -1.43 9.59 11.28
CA ALA A 65 -1.57 9.05 9.94
C ALA A 65 -0.20 9.05 9.26
N TYR A 66 0.00 8.14 8.30
CA TYR A 66 1.13 8.17 7.39
C TYR A 66 0.73 8.85 6.08
N GLY A 67 1.68 9.54 5.45
CA GLY A 67 1.49 10.09 4.12
C GLY A 67 1.70 9.05 3.02
N VAL A 68 0.93 9.16 1.94
CA VAL A 68 1.18 8.45 0.68
C VAL A 68 1.76 9.46 -0.32
N PRO A 69 3.03 9.34 -0.73
CA PRO A 69 3.69 10.33 -1.59
C PRO A 69 3.28 10.17 -3.06
N TYR A 70 3.18 11.26 -3.81
CA TYR A 70 2.83 11.27 -5.24
C TYR A 70 3.72 10.35 -6.08
N ARG A 71 5.03 10.37 -5.83
CA ARG A 71 6.01 9.49 -6.49
C ARG A 71 5.74 7.98 -6.34
N SER A 72 4.92 7.55 -5.37
CA SER A 72 4.53 6.12 -5.24
C SER A 72 3.49 5.68 -6.28
N ILE A 73 2.81 6.61 -6.96
CA ILE A 73 1.84 6.33 -8.02
C ILE A 73 2.39 6.59 -9.44
N VAL A 74 3.64 7.07 -9.56
CA VAL A 74 4.32 7.39 -10.83
C VAL A 74 5.17 6.19 -11.28
N PRO A 75 4.82 5.48 -12.37
CA PRO A 75 5.60 4.34 -12.86
C PRO A 75 6.95 4.75 -13.48
N LEU A 76 8.02 4.01 -13.17
CA LEU A 76 9.38 4.31 -13.70
C LEU A 76 9.54 4.15 -15.22
N LYS A 77 8.68 3.39 -15.88
CA LYS A 77 8.88 2.94 -17.28
C LYS A 77 7.79 3.38 -18.25
N VAL A 78 6.75 4.05 -17.77
CA VAL A 78 5.59 4.43 -18.58
C VAL A 78 5.24 5.87 -18.31
N GLU A 79 5.32 6.71 -19.33
CA GLU A 79 4.97 8.13 -19.25
C GLU A 79 3.46 8.34 -19.40
N HIS A 80 2.98 9.48 -18.90
CA HIS A 80 1.56 9.89 -18.98
C HIS A 80 0.57 8.89 -18.35
N LEU A 81 1.03 8.11 -17.37
CA LEU A 81 0.23 7.15 -16.62
C LEU A 81 0.46 7.34 -15.12
N LEU A 82 -0.62 7.37 -14.35
CA LEU A 82 -0.60 7.27 -12.89
C LEU A 82 -1.36 6.01 -12.46
N VAL A 83 -0.85 5.34 -11.44
CA VAL A 83 -1.43 4.09 -10.93
C VAL A 83 -1.64 4.19 -9.42
N ALA A 84 -2.90 4.22 -9.00
CA ALA A 84 -3.30 4.34 -7.60
C ALA A 84 -4.01 3.07 -7.08
N GLY A 85 -4.29 3.04 -5.77
CA GLY A 85 -4.99 1.96 -5.10
C GLY A 85 -4.13 0.69 -4.98
N ARG A 86 -4.72 -0.48 -5.21
CA ARG A 86 -4.07 -1.79 -5.01
C ARG A 86 -2.79 -1.99 -5.84
N CYS A 87 -2.62 -1.25 -6.92
CA CYS A 87 -1.47 -1.39 -7.82
C CYS A 87 -0.32 -0.43 -7.49
N ILE A 88 -0.42 0.37 -6.41
CA ILE A 88 0.59 1.35 -5.99
C ILE A 88 1.97 0.71 -5.73
N SER A 89 3.03 1.51 -5.85
CA SER A 89 4.39 1.08 -5.53
C SER A 89 4.59 1.01 -4.01
N SER A 90 4.60 -0.22 -3.49
CA SER A 90 4.79 -0.51 -2.07
C SER A 90 5.38 -1.90 -1.84
N ASP A 91 6.01 -2.08 -0.68
CA ASP A 91 6.36 -3.42 -0.21
C ASP A 91 5.08 -4.20 0.18
N ILE A 92 5.20 -5.52 0.31
CA ILE A 92 4.06 -6.40 0.61
C ILE A 92 3.38 -6.09 1.96
N TYR A 93 4.12 -5.55 2.92
CA TYR A 93 3.61 -5.24 4.25
C TYR A 93 2.84 -3.94 4.23
N ALA A 94 3.36 -2.90 3.57
CA ALA A 94 2.69 -1.64 3.37
C ALA A 94 1.45 -1.77 2.50
N GLU A 95 1.48 -2.61 1.46
CA GLU A 95 0.29 -2.91 0.64
C GLU A 95 -0.89 -3.40 1.49
N SER A 96 -0.61 -4.19 2.54
CA SER A 96 -1.66 -4.71 3.41
C SER A 96 -2.50 -3.62 4.09
N ALA A 97 -1.91 -2.45 4.35
CA ALA A 97 -2.59 -1.28 4.87
C ALA A 97 -3.10 -0.37 3.74
N LEU A 98 -2.28 -0.15 2.71
CA LEU A 98 -2.55 0.82 1.66
C LEU A 98 -3.72 0.44 0.75
N ARG A 99 -3.98 -0.85 0.55
CA ARG A 99 -5.08 -1.36 -0.30
C ARG A 99 -6.47 -1.08 0.22
N ILE A 100 -6.62 -0.63 1.47
CA ILE A 100 -7.92 -0.25 2.03
C ILE A 100 -8.43 0.99 1.29
N ALA A 101 -9.70 0.94 0.88
CA ALA A 101 -10.32 1.90 -0.03
C ALA A 101 -10.22 3.38 0.42
N SER A 102 -10.00 3.63 1.72
CA SER A 102 -9.85 4.97 2.28
C SER A 102 -8.67 5.76 1.70
N ASN A 103 -7.63 5.10 1.20
CA ASN A 103 -6.42 5.80 0.74
C ASN A 103 -6.53 6.31 -0.70
N CYS A 104 -7.60 5.93 -1.43
CA CYS A 104 -7.73 6.14 -2.87
C CYS A 104 -9.19 6.33 -3.37
N MET A 105 -10.14 6.65 -2.49
CA MET A 105 -11.46 7.23 -2.85
C MET A 105 -11.42 8.75 -2.73
#